data_AF-A0A9X9BMI1-F1
#
_entry.id   AF-A0A9X9BMI1-F1
#
_cell.length_a   1.000
_cell.length_b   1.000
_cell.length_c   1.000
_cell.angle_alpha   90.00
_cell.angle_beta   90.00
_cell.angle_gamma   90.00
#
_symmetry.space_group_name_H-M   'P 1'
#
loop_
_entity.id
_entity.type
_entity.pdbx_description
1 polymer ?
#
loop_
_entity_poly.entity_id
_entity_poly.type
_entity_poly.pdbx_seq_one_letter_code
_entity_poly.pdbx_strand_id
1 'polypeptide(L)'
;MMANVEEGLVQQYVSEIQALTVKAYHGEDVKTRVQDSVAQAVAHFNIIVGSDPKANVAAYRGRLKLYADLTHESQPAVRETLLYAASVCPESV
;
A
#
# COMPACT_ATOMS: atom_id res chain seq x y z
N MET A 1 2.25 -4.15 -25.18
CA MET A 1 0.94 -4.25 -24.50
C MET A 1 1.08 -3.45 -23.22
N MET A 2 0.35 -2.34 -23.06
CA MET A 2 0.36 -1.61 -21.78
C MET A 2 -0.25 -2.53 -20.72
N ALA A 3 0.47 -2.73 -19.62
CA ALA A 3 -0.09 -3.44 -18.48
C ALA A 3 -1.31 -2.64 -17.96
N ASN A 4 -2.47 -3.26 -17.96
CA ASN A 4 -3.70 -2.63 -17.45
C ASN A 4 -3.61 -2.60 -15.92
N VAL A 5 -3.30 -1.41 -15.39
CA VAL A 5 -3.29 -1.15 -13.95
C VAL A 5 -4.68 -0.71 -13.51
N GLU A 6 -5.20 -1.35 -12.47
CA GLU A 6 -6.46 -1.03 -11.82
C GLU A 6 -6.26 0.13 -10.87
N GLU A 7 -6.10 1.31 -11.47
CA GLU A 7 -5.78 2.57 -10.83
C GLU A 7 -6.68 2.88 -9.63
N GLY A 8 -7.99 2.68 -9.78
CA GLY A 8 -8.97 2.91 -8.72
C GLY A 8 -8.79 1.95 -7.53
N LEU A 9 -8.50 0.67 -7.81
CA LEU A 9 -8.28 -0.32 -6.75
C LEU A 9 -6.96 -0.06 -6.02
N VAL A 10 -5.91 0.28 -6.75
CA VAL A 10 -4.63 0.67 -6.16
C VAL A 10 -4.83 1.88 -5.22
N GLN A 11 -5.56 2.91 -5.68
CA GLN A 11 -5.82 4.08 -4.85
C GLN A 11 -6.67 3.75 -3.61
N GLN A 12 -7.64 2.84 -3.72
CA GLN A 12 -8.45 2.39 -2.60
C GLN A 12 -7.57 1.81 -1.49
N TYR A 13 -6.69 0.86 -1.81
CA TYR A 13 -5.82 0.23 -0.82
C TYR A 13 -4.77 1.18 -0.25
N VAL A 14 -4.25 2.11 -1.06
CA VAL A 14 -3.37 3.17 -0.54
C VAL A 14 -4.10 4.00 0.51
N SER A 15 -5.35 4.39 0.24
CA SER A 15 -6.14 5.21 1.14
C SER A 15 -6.44 4.48 2.45
N GLU A 16 -6.61 3.16 2.40
CA GLU A 16 -6.76 2.32 3.58
C GLU A 16 -5.49 2.31 4.45
N ILE A 17 -4.31 2.17 3.84
CA ILE A 17 -3.05 2.30 4.58
C ILE A 17 -2.89 3.70 5.17
N GLN A 18 -3.25 4.76 4.44
CA GLN A 18 -3.22 6.13 4.98
C GLN A 18 -4.15 6.31 6.19
N ALA A 19 -5.30 5.64 6.21
CA ALA A 19 -6.15 5.66 7.40
C ALA A 19 -5.46 4.98 8.61
N LEU A 20 -4.68 3.91 8.38
CA LEU A 20 -3.87 3.26 9.41
C LEU A 20 -2.69 4.14 9.87
N THR A 21 -2.11 4.95 8.99
CA THR A 21 -1.02 5.86 9.38
C THR A 21 -1.49 6.92 10.37
N VAL A 22 -2.72 7.42 10.22
CA VAL A 22 -3.32 8.37 11.18
C VAL A 22 -3.47 7.72 12.56
N LYS A 23 -3.85 6.44 12.61
CA LYS A 23 -3.94 5.69 13.87
C LYS A 23 -2.57 5.47 14.52
N ALA A 24 -1.57 5.12 13.72
CA ALA A 24 -0.18 4.99 14.18
C ALA A 24 0.36 6.32 14.73
N TYR A 25 0.02 7.44 14.09
CA TYR A 25 0.37 8.78 14.56
C TYR A 25 -0.18 9.09 15.96
N HIS A 26 -1.34 8.52 16.31
CA HIS A 26 -1.92 8.61 17.64
C HIS A 26 -1.46 7.52 18.62
N GLY A 27 -0.46 6.71 18.25
CA GLY A 27 0.16 5.70 19.11
C GLY A 27 -0.49 4.31 19.09
N GLU A 28 -1.43 4.05 18.17
CA GLU A 28 -2.00 2.71 17.98
C GLU A 28 -0.99 1.78 17.28
N ASP A 29 -0.84 0.54 17.76
CA ASP A 29 -0.10 -0.49 17.01
C ASP A 29 -0.97 -1.03 15.88
N VAL A 30 -0.59 -0.68 14.64
CA VAL A 30 -1.32 -1.04 13.42
C VAL A 30 -0.62 -2.11 12.59
N LYS A 31 0.49 -2.69 13.03
CA LYS A 31 1.32 -3.57 12.18
C LYS A 31 0.56 -4.74 11.58
N THR A 32 -0.22 -5.46 12.39
CA THR A 32 -1.04 -6.60 11.91
C THR A 32 -2.08 -6.13 10.89
N ARG A 33 -2.75 -5.01 11.16
CA ARG A 33 -3.76 -4.44 10.27
C ARG A 33 -3.17 -4.00 8.92
N VAL A 34 -1.95 -3.46 8.94
CA VAL A 34 -1.20 -3.13 7.72
C VAL A 34 -0.89 -4.39 6.91
N GLN A 35 -0.41 -5.46 7.57
CA GLN A 35 -0.13 -6.73 6.90
C GLN A 35 -1.38 -7.32 6.26
N ASP A 36 -2.49 -7.35 6.99
CA ASP A 36 -3.77 -7.87 6.51
C ASP A 36 -4.27 -7.07 5.30
N SER A 37 -4.21 -5.73 5.38
CA SER A 37 -4.62 -4.86 4.28
C SER A 37 -3.76 -5.05 3.02
N VAL A 38 -2.44 -5.18 3.18
CA VAL A 38 -1.53 -5.48 2.06
C VAL A 38 -1.82 -6.87 1.48
N ALA A 39 -2.05 -7.88 2.30
CA ALA A 39 -2.38 -9.23 1.84
C ALA A 39 -3.71 -9.24 1.05
N GLN A 40 -4.72 -8.51 1.51
CA GLN A 40 -5.99 -8.35 0.80
C GLN A 40 -5.80 -7.64 -0.54
N ALA A 41 -5.01 -6.55 -0.58
CA ALA A 41 -4.70 -5.84 -1.81
C ALA A 41 -4.09 -6.77 -2.86
N VAL A 42 -3.05 -7.52 -2.48
CA VAL A 42 -2.38 -8.49 -3.34
C VAL A 42 -3.35 -9.58 -3.84
N ALA A 43 -4.19 -10.10 -2.95
CA ALA A 43 -5.20 -11.09 -3.33
C ALA A 43 -6.19 -10.54 -4.35
N HIS A 44 -6.69 -9.31 -4.17
CA HIS A 44 -7.61 -8.68 -5.11
C HIS A 44 -6.97 -8.41 -6.46
N PHE A 45 -5.72 -7.93 -6.49
CA PHE A 45 -4.99 -7.73 -7.74
C PHE A 45 -4.84 -9.02 -8.54
N ASN A 46 -4.71 -10.17 -7.88
CA ASN A 46 -4.61 -11.48 -8.55
C ASN A 46 -5.93 -11.99 -9.13
N ILE A 47 -7.07 -11.48 -8.69
CA ILE A 47 -8.40 -11.98 -9.10
C ILE A 47 -8.98 -11.17 -10.27
N ILE A 48 -8.53 -9.93 -10.49
CA ILE A 48 -9.09 -9.07 -11.55
C ILE A 48 -8.66 -9.53 -12.94
N VAL A 49 -9.63 -10.08 -13.67
CA VAL A 49 -9.49 -10.50 -15.06
C VAL A 49 -9.26 -9.29 -15.96
N GLY A 50 -8.22 -9.35 -16.80
CA GLY A 50 -7.90 -8.30 -17.76
C GLY A 50 -6.95 -7.21 -17.25
N SER A 51 -6.60 -7.27 -15.96
CA SER A 51 -5.52 -6.48 -15.36
C SER A 51 -4.20 -7.24 -15.37
N ASP A 52 -3.09 -6.53 -15.11
CA ASP A 52 -1.80 -7.15 -14.81
C ASP A 52 -1.55 -7.12 -13.30
N PRO A 53 -1.68 -8.26 -12.59
CA PRO A 53 -1.47 -8.33 -11.15
C PRO A 53 -0.07 -7.87 -10.70
N LYS A 54 0.97 -8.13 -11.50
CA LYS A 54 2.34 -7.70 -11.19
C LYS A 54 2.47 -6.19 -11.31
N ALA A 55 1.88 -5.61 -12.35
CA ALA A 55 1.86 -4.16 -12.51
C ALA A 55 1.05 -3.47 -11.40
N ASN A 56 -0.07 -4.05 -10.97
CA ASN A 56 -0.87 -3.54 -9.85
C ASN A 56 -0.10 -3.55 -8.53
N VAL A 57 0.56 -4.66 -8.20
CA VAL A 57 1.40 -4.75 -6.99
C VAL A 57 2.57 -3.78 -7.04
N ALA A 58 3.23 -3.65 -8.20
CA ALA A 58 4.31 -2.69 -8.38
C ALA A 58 3.83 -1.23 -8.22
N ALA A 59 2.67 -0.88 -8.81
CA ALA A 59 2.07 0.44 -8.69
C ALA A 59 1.67 0.76 -7.24
N TYR A 60 1.03 -0.20 -6.56
CA TYR A 60 0.64 -0.09 -5.16
C TYR A 60 1.85 0.15 -4.26
N ARG A 61 2.87 -0.71 -4.37
CA ARG A 61 4.11 -0.56 -3.59
C ARG A 61 4.84 0.74 -3.91
N GLY A 62 4.89 1.14 -5.18
CA GLY A 62 5.47 2.41 -5.62
C GLY A 62 4.79 3.61 -4.98
N ARG A 63 3.46 3.62 -4.88
CA ARG A 63 2.71 4.68 -4.21
C ARG A 63 2.95 4.76 -2.72
N LEU A 64 2.99 3.62 -2.04
CA LEU A 64 3.30 3.59 -0.61
C LEU A 64 4.67 4.23 -0.32
N LYS A 65 5.69 3.91 -1.14
CA LYS A 65 7.02 4.53 -1.05
C LYS A 65 6.97 6.03 -1.35
N LEU A 66 6.30 6.42 -2.44
CA LEU A 66 6.16 7.83 -2.80
C LEU A 66 5.51 8.65 -1.68
N TYR A 67 4.43 8.16 -1.07
CA TYR A 67 3.80 8.86 0.05
C TYR A 67 4.69 8.91 1.29
N ALA A 68 5.48 7.86 1.54
CA ALA A 68 6.46 7.89 2.63
C ALA A 68 7.51 8.99 2.41
N ASP A 69 7.98 9.16 1.16
CA ASP A 69 8.96 10.19 0.80
C ASP A 69 8.37 11.61 0.84
N LEU A 70 7.08 11.76 0.54
CA LEU A 70 6.36 13.04 0.64
C LEU A 70 5.89 13.37 2.06
N THR A 71 6.01 12.44 3.01
CA THR A 71 5.59 12.66 4.39
C THR A 71 6.51 13.68 5.07
N HIS A 72 5.92 14.68 5.71
CA HIS A 72 6.67 15.69 6.46
C HIS A 72 7.47 15.07 7.60
N GLU A 73 8.68 15.55 7.86
CA GLU A 73 9.61 15.00 8.85
C GLU A 73 9.06 14.97 10.29
N SER A 74 8.10 15.85 10.60
CA SER A 74 7.41 15.88 11.90
C SER A 74 6.43 14.71 12.13
N GLN A 75 6.21 13.85 11.13
CA GLN A 75 5.28 12.72 11.21
C GLN A 75 6.00 11.38 10.98
N PRO A 76 7.01 11.02 11.79
CA PRO A 76 7.81 9.82 11.59
C PRO A 76 6.98 8.53 11.61
N ALA A 77 5.98 8.44 12.49
CA ALA A 77 5.09 7.28 12.58
C ALA A 77 4.29 7.02 11.29
N VAL A 78 3.89 8.10 10.59
CA VAL A 78 3.20 7.99 9.29
C VAL A 78 4.14 7.42 8.24
N ARG A 79 5.35 7.99 8.15
CA ARG A 79 6.39 7.53 7.22
C ARG A 79 6.77 6.07 7.46
N GLU A 80 7.01 5.70 8.71
CA GLU A 80 7.36 4.33 9.10
C GLU A 80 6.26 3.33 8.75
N THR A 81 4.99 3.69 8.96
CA THR A 81 3.85 2.83 8.62
C THR A 81 3.74 2.61 7.11
N LEU A 82 3.94 3.66 6.29
CA LEU A 82 3.94 3.55 4.83
C LEU A 82 5.11 2.70 4.31
N LEU A 83 6.32 2.90 4.85
CA LEU A 83 7.48 2.10 4.51
C LEU A 83 7.31 0.64 4.94
N TYR A 84 6.71 0.40 6.10
CA TYR A 84 6.40 -0.94 6.57
C TYR A 84 5.42 -1.63 5.63
N ALA A 85 4.32 -0.97 5.24
CA ALA A 85 3.38 -1.48 4.23
C ALA A 85 4.08 -1.83 2.91
N ALA A 86 4.97 -0.96 2.42
CA ALA A 86 5.76 -1.21 1.23
C ALA A 86 6.78 -2.35 1.39
N SER A 87 7.22 -2.65 2.61
CA SER A 87 8.19 -3.72 2.90
C SER A 87 7.54 -5.10 2.96
N VAL A 88 6.30 -5.18 3.45
CA VAL A 88 5.52 -6.44 3.51
C VAL A 88 4.75 -6.70 2.21
N CYS A 89 4.64 -5.69 1.33
CA CYS A 89 4.14 -5.85 -0.02
C CYS A 89 5.19 -6.58 -0.89
N PRO A 90 4.82 -7.69 -1.57
CA PRO A 90 5.77 -8.51 -2.30
C PRO A 90 6.40 -7.77 -3.49
N GLU A 91 7.58 -8.23 -3.94
CA GLU A 91 8.24 -7.72 -5.15
C GLU A 91 7.52 -8.11 -6.43
N SER A 92 6.83 -9.24 -6.39
CA SER A 92 5.98 -9.74 -7.47
C SER A 92 4.97 -10.72 -6.90
N VAL A 93 3.88 -10.91 -7.64
CA VAL A 93 2.93 -12.02 -7.44
C VAL A 93 3.30 -13.23 -8.26
#